data_AF-A0AAU6XWD0-F1
#
_entry.id   AF-A0AAU6XWD0-F1
#
_cell.length_a   1.000
_cell.length_b   1.000
_cell.length_c   1.000
_cell.angle_alpha   90.00
_cell.angle_beta   90.00
_cell.angle_gamma   90.00
#
_symmetry.space_group_name_H-M   'P 1'
#
loop_
_entity.id
_entity.type
_entity.pdbx_description
1 polymer ?
#
loop_
_entity_poly.entity_id
_entity_poly.type
_entity_poly.pdbx_seq_one_letter_code
_entity_poly.pdbx_strand_id
1 'polypeptide(L)' 'MVTLYEFNIKNLNGRAQIAWQGEHIATRTEGDQRILLFSLPDFYAEVFYDTINNEIIDCRGFTALHLLSPYIEIGPENPE' A
#
# COMPACT_ATOMS: atom_id res chain seq x y z
N MET A 1 -1.87 -0.37 18.86
CA MET A 1 -2.47 -0.73 17.56
C MET A 1 -2.91 0.59 16.94
N VAL A 2 -2.52 0.87 15.70
CA VAL A 2 -2.86 2.15 15.03
C VAL A 2 -4.07 1.92 14.14
N THR A 3 -5.07 2.78 14.24
CA THR A 3 -6.28 2.72 13.43
C THR A 3 -6.11 3.45 12.09
N LEU A 4 -6.96 3.14 11.11
CA LEU A 4 -7.01 3.87 9.84
C LEU A 4 -7.27 5.39 10.05
N TYR A 5 -8.07 5.76 11.06
CA TYR A 5 -8.30 7.16 11.39
C TYR A 5 -7.02 7.86 11.83
N GLU A 6 -6.28 7.26 12.77
CA GLU A 6 -5.00 7.80 13.25
C GLU A 6 -3.95 7.87 12.14
N PHE A 7 -3.97 6.92 11.19
CA PHE A 7 -3.15 6.99 10.00
C PHE A 7 -3.51 8.21 9.14
N ASN A 8 -4.79 8.39 8.82
CA ASN A 8 -5.25 9.43 7.88
C ASN A 8 -5.06 10.87 8.40
N ILE A 9 -4.97 11.08 9.72
CA ILE A 9 -4.71 12.41 10.30
C ILE A 9 -3.21 12.79 10.33
N LYS A 10 -2.30 11.86 9.99
CA LYS A 10 -0.85 12.14 9.95
C LYS A 10 -0.45 12.82 8.65
N ASN A 11 0.63 13.58 8.71
CA ASN A 11 1.32 14.06 7.51
C ASN A 11 1.96 12.89 6.74
N LEU A 12 2.48 13.17 5.55
CA LEU A 12 3.05 12.15 4.66
C LEU A 12 4.12 11.29 5.34
N ASN A 13 5.10 11.90 6.01
CA ASN A 13 6.15 11.18 6.72
C ASN A 13 5.59 10.30 7.83
N GLY A 14 4.60 10.78 8.59
CA GLY A 14 3.95 10.00 9.63
C GLY A 14 3.16 8.81 9.06
N ARG A 15 2.45 9.01 7.95
CA ARG A 15 1.75 7.93 7.24
C ARG A 15 2.73 6.87 6.73
N ALA A 16 3.82 7.28 6.08
CA ALA A 16 4.88 6.38 5.62
C ALA A 16 5.50 5.57 6.78
N GLN A 17 5.82 6.24 7.89
CA GLN A 17 6.38 5.59 9.07
C GLN A 17 5.44 4.54 9.67
N ILE A 18 4.13 4.83 9.71
CA ILE A 18 3.12 3.86 10.17
C ILE A 18 3.00 2.70 9.19
N ALA A 19 2.94 2.97 7.88
CA ALA A 19 2.85 1.92 6.85
C ALA A 19 4.01 0.92 6.96
N TRP A 20 5.24 1.42 7.19
CA TRP A 20 6.43 0.59 7.40
C TRP A 20 6.43 -0.24 8.69
N GLN A 21 5.50 -0.02 9.62
CA GLN A 21 5.30 -0.94 10.75
C GLN A 21 4.49 -2.18 10.37
N GLY A 22 3.82 -2.16 9.21
CA GLY A 22 3.08 -3.30 8.67
C GLY A 22 3.97 -4.29 7.93
N GLU A 23 3.38 -5.41 7.52
CA GLU A 23 4.03 -6.40 6.68
C GLU A 23 3.93 -5.97 5.22
N HIS A 24 5.06 -5.93 4.49
CA HIS A 24 5.05 -5.70 3.05
C HIS A 24 4.51 -6.95 2.35
N ILE A 25 3.40 -6.83 1.61
CA ILE A 25 2.72 -7.98 1.00
C ILE A 25 2.72 -7.98 -0.53
N ALA A 26 2.86 -6.80 -1.16
CA ALA A 26 2.92 -6.70 -2.61
C ALA A 26 3.55 -5.39 -3.06
N THR A 27 4.01 -5.36 -4.31
CA THR A 27 4.42 -4.13 -5.00
C THR A 27 3.83 -4.16 -6.39
N ARG A 28 3.22 -3.06 -6.83
CA ARG A 28 2.88 -2.86 -8.24
C ARG A 28 3.61 -1.65 -8.79
N THR A 29 3.88 -1.68 -10.09
CA THR A 29 4.55 -0.57 -10.79
C THR A 29 3.56 0.02 -11.79
N GLU A 30 3.37 1.34 -11.70
CA GLU A 30 2.50 2.11 -12.59
C GLU A 30 3.34 3.24 -13.21
N GLY A 31 3.82 3.03 -14.43
CA GLY A 31 4.75 3.97 -15.08
C GLY A 31 6.01 4.18 -14.25
N ASP A 32 6.28 5.45 -13.88
CA ASP A 32 7.43 5.87 -13.08
C ASP A 32 7.20 5.77 -11.56
N GLN A 33 6.06 5.22 -11.14
CA GLN A 33 5.70 5.06 -9.74
C GLN A 33 5.75 3.60 -9.31
N ARG A 34 6.30 3.35 -8.12
CA ARG A 34 6.15 2.09 -7.41
C ARG A 34 5.16 2.27 -6.27
N ILE A 35 4.20 1.37 -6.19
CA ILE A 35 3.16 1.39 -5.16
C ILE A 35 3.36 0.15 -4.31
N LEU A 36 3.87 0.38 -3.09
CA LEU A 36 4.15 -0.67 -2.11
C LEU A 36 2.91 -0.86 -1.24
N LEU A 37 2.44 -2.10 -1.11
CA LEU A 37 1.29 -2.46 -0.29
C LEU A 37 1.75 -3.10 1.02
N PHE A 38 1.26 -2.55 2.12
CA PHE A 38 1.49 -3.04 3.48
C PHE A 38 0.19 -3.53 4.11
N SER A 39 0.26 -4.65 4.81
CA SER A 39 -0.78 -5.18 5.69
C SER A 39 -0.52 -4.72 7.12
N LEU A 40 -1.46 -3.97 7.69
CA LEU A 40 -1.50 -3.66 9.11
C LEU A 40 -2.64 -4.46 9.76
N PRO A 41 -2.65 -4.62 11.10
CA PRO A 41 -3.63 -5.48 11.75
C PRO A 41 -5.11 -5.19 11.42
N ASP A 42 -5.46 -3.91 11.20
CA ASP A 42 -6.86 -3.48 10.98
C ASP A 42 -7.13 -2.91 9.58
N PHE A 43 -6.10 -2.68 8.75
CA PHE A 43 -6.23 -2.02 7.45
C PHE A 43 -4.99 -2.26 6.56
N TYR A 44 -5.10 -1.86 5.29
CA TYR A 44 -4.00 -1.89 4.33
C TYR A 44 -3.50 -0.47 4.04
N ALA A 45 -2.20 -0.34 3.77
CA ALA A 45 -1.60 0.93 3.39
C ALA A 45 -0.82 0.80 2.08
N GLU A 46 -1.14 1.65 1.11
CA GLU A 46 -0.33 1.90 -0.08
C GLU A 46 0.66 3.04 0.22
N VAL A 47 1.92 2.84 -0.16
CA VAL A 47 2.95 3.88 -0.21
C VAL A 47 3.32 4.10 -1.67
N PHE A 48 3.05 5.32 -2.15
CA PHE A 48 3.33 5.74 -3.52
C PHE A 48 4.71 6.37 -3.55
N TYR A 49 5.62 5.74 -4.28
CA TYR A 49 7.01 6.13 -4.39
C TYR A 49 7.33 6.49 -5.85
N ASP A 50 7.80 7.71 -6.05
CA ASP A 50 8.29 8.21 -7.33
C ASP A 50 9.73 7.72 -7.53
N THR A 51 9.93 6.90 -8.55
CA THR A 51 11.24 6.31 -8.84
C THR A 51 12.21 7.27 -9.53
N ILE A 52 11.71 8.35 -10.14
CA ILE A 52 12.51 9.37 -10.84
C ILE A 52 13.08 10.36 -9.82
N ASN A 53 12.22 10.86 -8.94
CA ASN A 53 12.62 11.85 -7.92
C ASN A 53 13.12 11.19 -6.62
N ASN A 54 13.02 9.87 -6.50
CA ASN A 54 13.44 9.08 -5.33
C ASN A 54 12.76 9.59 -4.04
N GLU A 55 11.45 9.78 -4.09
CA GLU A 55 10.68 10.31 -2.96
C GLU A 55 9.33 9.61 -2.80
N ILE A 56 8.82 9.62 -1.57
CA ILE A 56 7.44 9.23 -1.30
C ILE A 56 6.56 10.44 -1.62
N ILE A 57 5.56 10.23 -2.46
CA ILE A 57 4.67 11.30 -2.92
C ILE A 57 3.29 11.23 -2.27
N ASP A 58 2.83 10.03 -1.87
CA ASP A 58 1.61 9.87 -1.10
C ASP A 58 1.58 8.55 -0.32
N CYS A 59 0.67 8.46 0.65
CA CYS A 59 0.37 7.25 1.39
C CYS A 59 -1.14 7.12 1.60
N ARG A 60 -1.75 6.02 1.19
CA ARG A 60 -3.20 5.81 1.27
C ARG A 60 -3.53 4.61 2.13
N GLY A 61 -4.35 4.80 3.16
CA GLY A 61 -4.90 3.70 3.97
C GLY A 61 -6.30 3.30 3.50
N PHE A 62 -6.65 2.01 3.56
CA PHE A 62 -7.98 1.51 3.23
C PHE A 62 -8.29 0.16 3.88
N THR A 63 -9.58 -0.18 3.98
CA THR A 63 -10.07 -1.49 4.45
C THR A 63 -10.83 -2.27 3.37
N ALA A 64 -11.20 -1.61 2.27
CA ALA A 64 -12.03 -2.21 1.23
C ALA A 64 -11.21 -3.20 0.38
N LEU A 65 -11.56 -4.49 0.45
CA LEU A 65 -10.79 -5.57 -0.20
C LEU A 65 -10.75 -5.49 -1.73
N HIS A 66 -11.72 -4.86 -2.39
CA HIS A 66 -11.69 -4.66 -3.84
C HIS A 66 -10.51 -3.76 -4.29
N LEU A 67 -9.92 -2.98 -3.39
CA LEU A 67 -8.71 -2.21 -3.68
C LEU A 67 -7.44 -3.08 -3.70
N LEU A 68 -7.53 -4.35 -3.29
CA LEU A 68 -6.46 -5.34 -3.45
C LEU A 68 -6.45 -5.97 -4.83
N SER A 69 -7.53 -5.84 -5.62
CA SER A 69 -7.63 -6.42 -6.96
C SER A 69 -6.43 -6.13 -7.88
N PRO A 70 -5.81 -4.93 -7.90
CA PRO A 70 -4.62 -4.67 -8.70
C PRO A 70 -3.37 -5.48 -8.31
N TYR A 71 -3.39 -6.14 -7.14
CA TYR A 71 -2.28 -6.92 -6.59
C TYR A 71 -2.51 -8.43 -6.65
N ILE A 72 -3.72 -8.85 -7.01
CA ILE A 72 -4.08 -10.26 -7.14
C ILE A 72 -3.89 -10.59 -8.62
N GLU A 73 -2.71 -11.11 -8.98
CA GLU A 73 -2.55 -11.77 -10.26
C GLU A 73 -3.51 -12.96 -10.33
N ILE A 74 -4.37 -12.98 -11.34
CA ILE A 74 -5.06 -14.20 -11.76
C ILE A 74 -3.98 -15.08 -12.36
N GLY A 75 -3.35 -15.93 -11.54
CA GLY A 75 -2.53 -17.02 -12.06
C GLY A 75 -3.36 -17.84 -13.06
N PRO A 76 -2.75 -18.39 -14.13
CA PRO A 76 -3.50 -19.14 -15.13
C PRO A 76 -4.32 -20.22 -14.42
N GLU A 77 -5.62 -20.16 -14.68
CA GLU A 77 -6.64 -21.08 -14.19
C GLU A 77 -6.11 -22.50 -14.37
N ASN A 78 -5.88 -23.20 -13.26
CA ASN A 78 -5.48 -24.60 -13.26
C ASN A 78 -6.63 -25.41 -13.89
N PRO A 79 -6.51 -25.92 -15.13
CA PRO A 79 -7.56 -26.76 -15.67
C PRO A 79 -7.55 -28.08 -14.87
N GLU A 80 -8.74 -28.45 -14.40
CA GLU A 80 -9.03 -29.68 -13.64
C GLU A 80 -8.45 -30.95 -14.27
#